data_AF-A0A6P6KZM7-F1
#
_entry.id   AF-A0A6P6KZM7-F1
#
_cell.length_a   1.000
_cell.length_b   1.000
_cell.length_c   1.000
_cell.angle_alpha   90.00
_cell.angle_beta   90.00
_cell.angle_gamma   90.00
#
_symmetry.space_group_name_H-M   'P 1'
#
loop_
_entity.id
_entity.type
_entity.pdbx_description
1 polymer ?
#
loop_
_entity_poly.entity_id
_entity_poly.type
_entity_poly.pdbx_seq_one_letter_code
_entity_poly.pdbx_strand_id
1 'polypeptide(L)'
;MRIVLLGSSVSENSRVGNFILGRAAFDSEAAPDVVERVGGRLKDRHLMIINSPQLLQTNISDHQITQTVRECMFLSDPGPHVILLLLKHEQCSAEDQERVEKVLGSFSEQVYQHTMVLSTQETTETSDVLQNIIQKCANRHFSLQRSSSPEDLLLMFEEIVKMNDGHHLECAEAAQCFTMKQQITERRECEDI
;
A
#
# COMPACT_ATOMS: atom_id res chain seq x y z
N MET A 1 1.21 13.35 -3.52
CA MET A 1 1.81 11.99 -3.49
C MET A 1 0.72 10.99 -3.14
N ARG A 2 0.75 9.80 -3.74
CA ARG A 2 -0.29 8.76 -3.62
C ARG A 2 0.36 7.48 -3.14
N ILE A 3 -0.13 6.91 -2.04
CA ILE A 3 0.48 5.82 -1.31
C ILE A 3 -0.57 4.72 -1.17
N VAL A 4 -0.24 3.48 -1.56
CA VAL A 4 -1.09 2.31 -1.31
C VAL A 4 -0.54 1.58 -0.09
N LEU A 5 -1.39 1.34 0.91
CA LEU A 5 -1.09 0.57 2.10
C LEU A 5 -1.53 -0.88 1.89
N LEU A 6 -0.55 -1.79 1.90
CA LEU A 6 -0.76 -3.23 1.80
C LEU A 6 -0.44 -3.88 3.13
N GLY A 7 -1.38 -4.64 3.69
CA GLY A 7 -1.16 -5.39 4.93
C GLY A 7 -2.12 -6.56 5.05
N SER A 8 -2.06 -7.24 6.19
CA SER A 8 -2.91 -8.40 6.50
C SER A 8 -3.93 -8.13 7.63
N SER A 9 -3.91 -6.93 8.23
CA SER A 9 -4.77 -6.55 9.35
C SER A 9 -5.35 -5.15 9.15
N VAL A 10 -6.68 -5.05 9.20
CA VAL A 10 -7.41 -3.76 9.17
C VAL A 10 -6.90 -2.83 10.26
N SER A 11 -6.80 -3.33 11.50
CA SER A 11 -6.34 -2.54 12.64
C SER A 11 -4.92 -1.98 12.45
N GLU A 12 -3.98 -2.78 11.92
CA GLU A 12 -2.61 -2.31 11.70
C GLU A 12 -2.52 -1.31 10.55
N ASN A 13 -3.20 -1.59 9.45
CA ASN A 13 -3.30 -0.67 8.32
C ASN A 13 -3.88 0.68 8.74
N SER A 14 -5.01 0.68 9.44
CA SER A 14 -5.67 1.88 9.94
C SER A 14 -4.76 2.63 10.92
N ARG A 15 -4.06 1.92 11.81
CA ARG A 15 -3.07 2.53 12.72
C ARG A 15 -1.95 3.24 11.96
N VAL A 16 -1.37 2.61 10.95
CA VAL A 16 -0.28 3.19 10.15
C VAL A 16 -0.78 4.35 9.28
N GLY A 17 -1.94 4.20 8.64
CA GLY A 17 -2.56 5.29 7.88
C GLY A 17 -2.86 6.51 8.76
N ASN A 18 -3.39 6.29 9.96
CA ASN A 18 -3.66 7.33 10.94
C ASN A 18 -2.38 7.98 11.48
N PHE A 19 -1.32 7.19 11.68
CA PHE A 19 0.00 7.69 12.04
C PHE A 19 0.55 8.63 10.96
N ILE A 20 0.53 8.22 9.69
CA ILE A 20 1.03 9.03 8.57
C ILE A 20 0.23 10.35 8.44
N LEU A 21 -1.09 10.30 8.63
CA LEU A 21 -1.96 11.48 8.49
C LEU A 21 -2.05 12.33 9.77
N GLY A 22 -1.53 11.86 10.91
CA GLY A 22 -1.59 12.55 12.19
C GLY A 22 -3.01 12.70 12.76
N ARG A 23 -3.99 11.90 12.30
CA ARG A 23 -5.40 11.96 12.74
C ARG A 23 -6.09 10.62 12.57
N ALA A 24 -7.22 10.41 13.26
CA ALA A 24 -8.09 9.27 13.05
C ALA A 24 -8.85 9.41 11.72
N ALA A 25 -8.28 8.89 10.64
CA ALA A 25 -8.79 8.96 9.27
C ALA A 25 -9.34 7.62 8.76
N PHE A 26 -8.86 6.51 9.31
CA PHE A 26 -9.28 5.14 9.02
C PHE A 26 -9.80 4.48 10.30
N ASP A 27 -10.91 3.74 10.16
CA ASP A 27 -11.50 2.96 11.24
C ASP A 27 -10.78 1.60 11.36
N SER A 28 -10.45 1.16 12.57
CA SER A 28 -9.83 -0.14 12.79
C SER A 28 -10.83 -1.29 12.70
N GLU A 29 -12.12 -1.00 12.81
CA GLU A 29 -13.23 -1.95 12.77
C GLU A 29 -13.97 -1.94 11.41
N ALA A 30 -13.39 -1.28 10.40
CA ALA A 30 -13.92 -1.28 9.05
C ALA A 30 -13.99 -2.69 8.45
N ALA A 31 -14.93 -2.90 7.52
CA ALA A 31 -15.00 -4.15 6.78
C ALA A 31 -13.72 -4.34 5.94
N PRO A 32 -13.06 -5.51 6.01
CA PRO A 32 -11.74 -5.72 5.42
C PRO A 32 -11.76 -5.65 3.88
N ASP A 33 -12.89 -5.89 3.25
CA ASP A 33 -13.07 -5.91 1.81
C ASP A 33 -13.20 -4.53 1.17
N VAL A 34 -13.29 -3.46 1.96
CA VAL A 34 -13.43 -2.09 1.47
C VAL A 34 -12.05 -1.46 1.24
N VAL A 35 -11.83 -0.91 0.04
CA VAL A 35 -10.67 -0.07 -0.25
C VAL A 35 -11.02 1.39 0.01
N GLU A 36 -10.34 2.00 0.97
CA GLU A 36 -10.61 3.39 1.35
C GLU A 36 -9.56 4.34 0.76
N ARG A 37 -10.00 5.49 0.25
CA ARG A 37 -9.12 6.57 -0.20
C ARG A 37 -9.30 7.80 0.68
N VAL A 38 -8.24 8.17 1.40
CA VAL A 38 -8.27 9.33 2.30
C VAL A 38 -7.13 10.29 1.97
N GLY A 39 -7.49 11.57 1.83
CA GLY A 39 -6.55 12.67 1.65
C GLY A 39 -6.13 13.32 2.97
N GLY A 40 -4.93 13.88 2.99
CA GLY A 40 -4.47 14.72 4.07
C GLY A 40 -3.19 15.48 3.74
N ARG A 41 -2.70 16.23 4.73
CA ARG A 41 -1.44 16.97 4.63
C ARG A 41 -0.51 16.48 5.72
N LEU A 42 0.72 16.20 5.32
CA LEU A 42 1.84 16.01 6.24
C LEU A 42 2.87 17.09 5.89
N LYS A 43 3.07 18.05 6.81
CA LYS A 43 3.75 19.32 6.53
C LYS A 43 3.14 20.02 5.30
N ASP A 44 3.97 20.32 4.30
CA ASP A 44 3.58 20.97 3.05
C ASP A 44 3.27 19.98 1.92
N ARG A 45 3.29 18.67 2.20
CA ARG A 45 3.00 17.63 1.23
C ARG A 45 1.56 17.16 1.34
N HIS A 46 0.85 17.21 0.22
CA HIS A 46 -0.45 16.56 0.07
C HIS A 46 -0.25 15.06 -0.17
N LEU A 47 -0.80 14.28 0.75
CA LEU A 47 -0.80 12.83 0.70
C LEU A 47 -2.21 12.33 0.39
N MET A 48 -2.25 11.21 -0.31
CA MET A 48 -3.44 10.42 -0.55
C MET A 48 -3.09 8.98 -0.23
N ILE A 49 -3.78 8.41 0.74
CA ILE A 49 -3.56 7.06 1.21
C ILE A 49 -4.72 6.21 0.73
N ILE A 50 -4.39 5.14 0.02
CA ILE A 50 -5.31 4.10 -0.42
C ILE A 50 -5.08 2.91 0.51
N ASN A 51 -6.03 2.65 1.39
CA ASN A 51 -5.98 1.55 2.34
C ASN A 51 -6.67 0.32 1.74
N SER A 52 -5.91 -0.76 1.58
CA SER A 52 -6.40 -2.08 1.14
C SER A 52 -5.92 -3.14 2.14
N PRO A 53 -6.60 -3.27 3.29
CA PRO A 53 -6.13 -4.09 4.42
C PRO A 53 -6.22 -5.59 4.20
N GLN A 54 -6.94 -6.03 3.16
CA GLN A 54 -7.16 -7.44 2.89
C GLN A 54 -6.04 -8.07 2.07
N LEU A 55 -5.31 -7.33 1.23
CA LEU A 55 -4.49 -7.91 0.15
C LEU A 55 -3.46 -8.96 0.59
N LEU A 56 -2.95 -8.94 1.83
CA LEU A 56 -2.02 -9.95 2.34
C LEU A 56 -2.67 -11.01 3.25
N GLN A 57 -4.00 -11.09 3.33
CA GLN A 57 -4.69 -12.14 4.06
C GLN A 57 -4.61 -13.48 3.32
N THR A 58 -4.59 -14.59 4.06
CA THR A 58 -4.39 -15.94 3.52
C THR A 58 -5.62 -16.51 2.80
N ASN A 59 -6.80 -15.97 3.04
CA ASN A 59 -8.08 -16.46 2.54
C ASN A 59 -8.58 -15.74 1.28
N ILE A 60 -7.70 -15.02 0.57
CA ILE A 60 -8.06 -14.24 -0.62
C ILE A 60 -7.69 -14.99 -1.90
N SER A 61 -8.64 -15.03 -2.83
CA SER A 61 -8.46 -15.62 -4.15
C SER A 61 -7.69 -14.70 -5.12
N ASP A 62 -7.09 -15.28 -6.16
CA ASP A 62 -6.37 -14.58 -7.22
C ASP A 62 -7.24 -13.52 -7.92
N HIS A 63 -8.52 -13.84 -8.10
CA HIS A 63 -9.50 -12.93 -8.65
C HIS A 63 -9.69 -11.70 -7.74
N GLN A 64 -9.83 -11.90 -6.43
CA GLN A 64 -9.95 -10.81 -5.48
C GLN A 64 -8.67 -9.97 -5.42
N ILE A 65 -7.47 -10.59 -5.42
CA ILE A 65 -6.20 -9.86 -5.51
C ILE A 65 -6.20 -8.96 -6.75
N THR A 66 -6.49 -9.53 -7.92
CA THR A 66 -6.50 -8.79 -9.19
C THR A 66 -7.50 -7.63 -9.14
N GLN A 67 -8.70 -7.85 -8.59
CA GLN A 67 -9.75 -6.85 -8.56
C GLN A 67 -9.45 -5.71 -7.57
N THR A 68 -8.91 -6.02 -6.39
CA THR A 68 -8.47 -5.03 -5.41
C THR A 68 -7.25 -4.25 -5.90
N VAL A 69 -6.29 -4.89 -6.57
CA VAL A 69 -5.15 -4.18 -7.19
C VAL A 69 -5.62 -3.19 -8.24
N ARG A 70 -6.59 -3.56 -9.08
CA ARG A 70 -7.21 -2.65 -10.05
C ARG A 70 -7.89 -1.48 -9.38
N GLU A 71 -8.62 -1.72 -8.29
CA GLU A 71 -9.25 -0.67 -7.51
C GLU A 71 -8.22 0.29 -6.89
N CYS A 72 -7.12 -0.24 -6.35
CA CYS A 72 -6.00 0.56 -5.85
C CYS A 72 -5.38 1.43 -6.95
N MET A 73 -5.18 0.90 -8.16
CA MET A 73 -4.67 1.66 -9.30
C MET A 73 -5.65 2.75 -9.75
N PHE A 74 -6.94 2.43 -9.80
CA PHE A 74 -7.99 3.39 -10.14
C PHE A 74 -8.07 4.54 -9.11
N LEU A 75 -8.10 4.21 -7.82
CA LEU A 75 -8.16 5.19 -6.74
C LEU A 75 -6.88 6.03 -6.63
N SER A 76 -5.77 5.54 -7.18
CA SER A 76 -4.49 6.24 -7.20
C SER A 76 -4.14 6.85 -8.56
N ASP A 77 -5.09 7.00 -9.49
CA ASP A 77 -4.86 7.58 -10.83
C ASP A 77 -4.00 8.87 -10.79
N PRO A 78 -3.00 9.00 -11.68
CA PRO A 78 -2.58 8.07 -12.75
C PRO A 78 -1.80 6.81 -12.30
N GLY A 79 -1.54 6.65 -11.00
CA GLY A 79 -0.88 5.50 -10.39
C GLY A 79 -0.26 5.85 -9.03
N PRO A 80 0.04 4.87 -8.17
CA PRO A 80 0.66 5.12 -6.88
C PRO A 80 2.12 5.52 -7.04
N HIS A 81 2.57 6.43 -6.19
CA HIS A 81 4.00 6.79 -6.13
C HIS A 81 4.77 5.80 -5.25
N VAL A 82 4.12 5.32 -4.18
CA VAL A 82 4.70 4.43 -3.19
C VAL A 82 3.70 3.31 -2.88
N ILE A 83 4.21 2.09 -2.80
CA ILE A 83 3.54 0.94 -2.20
C ILE A 83 4.19 0.73 -0.83
N LEU A 84 3.40 0.82 0.24
CA LEU A 84 3.87 0.60 1.60
C LEU A 84 3.40 -0.76 2.08
N LEU A 85 4.34 -1.69 2.23
CA LEU A 85 4.09 -3.08 2.60
C LEU A 85 4.26 -3.26 4.11
N LEU A 86 3.17 -3.50 4.83
CA LEU A 86 3.16 -3.73 6.26
C LEU A 86 3.40 -5.21 6.54
N LEU A 87 4.53 -5.53 7.18
CA LEU A 87 4.88 -6.89 7.58
C LEU A 87 5.18 -6.96 9.07
N LYS A 88 4.77 -8.07 9.69
CA LYS A 88 5.16 -8.39 11.08
C LYS A 88 6.52 -9.06 11.09
N HIS A 89 7.32 -8.70 12.09
CA HIS A 89 8.71 -9.11 12.17
C HIS A 89 8.91 -10.60 12.47
N GLU A 90 8.12 -11.16 13.40
CA GLU A 90 8.28 -12.56 13.87
C GLU A 90 7.55 -13.60 13.00
N GLN A 91 6.57 -13.17 12.21
CA GLN A 91 5.59 -14.09 11.60
C GLN A 91 5.75 -14.23 10.09
N CYS A 92 6.79 -13.65 9.49
CA CYS A 92 6.96 -13.71 8.05
C CYS A 92 7.44 -15.11 7.62
N SER A 93 6.49 -15.90 7.12
CA SER A 93 6.66 -17.26 6.63
C SER A 93 6.95 -17.30 5.12
N ALA A 94 7.39 -18.44 4.59
CA ALA A 94 7.54 -18.63 3.14
C ALA A 94 6.22 -18.38 2.38
N GLU A 95 5.08 -18.71 2.99
CA GLU A 95 3.75 -18.44 2.43
C GLU A 95 3.46 -16.93 2.36
N ASP A 96 3.95 -16.15 3.32
CA ASP A 96 3.83 -14.68 3.27
C ASP A 96 4.69 -14.10 2.16
N GLN A 97 5.89 -14.63 1.95
CA GLN A 97 6.73 -14.23 0.84
C GLN A 97 6.07 -14.52 -0.51
N GLU A 98 5.56 -15.74 -0.73
CA GLU A 98 4.87 -16.09 -1.97
C GLU A 98 3.68 -15.15 -2.23
N ARG A 99 2.91 -14.83 -1.18
CA ARG A 99 1.76 -13.93 -1.26
C ARG A 99 2.16 -12.49 -1.54
N VAL A 100 3.23 -11.98 -0.92
CA VAL A 100 3.79 -10.66 -1.22
C VAL A 100 4.21 -10.60 -2.69
N GLU A 101 4.92 -11.61 -3.18
CA GLU A 101 5.37 -11.67 -4.58
C GLU A 101 4.19 -11.69 -5.55
N LYS A 102 3.15 -12.46 -5.24
CA LYS A 102 1.92 -12.52 -6.03
C LYS A 102 1.15 -11.20 -6.07
N VAL A 103 0.94 -10.58 -4.91
CA VAL A 103 0.22 -9.30 -4.82
C VAL A 103 0.99 -8.20 -5.53
N LEU A 104 2.29 -8.06 -5.25
CA LEU A 104 3.12 -7.04 -5.90
C LEU A 104 3.20 -7.28 -7.41
N GLY A 105 3.42 -8.52 -7.85
CA GLY A 105 3.46 -8.88 -9.27
C GLY A 105 2.16 -8.60 -10.01
N SER A 106 1.02 -8.54 -9.31
CA SER A 106 -0.28 -8.16 -9.90
C SER A 106 -0.38 -6.66 -10.21
N PHE A 107 0.46 -5.81 -9.62
CA PHE A 107 0.51 -4.38 -9.97
C PHE A 107 1.30 -4.15 -11.26
N SER A 108 2.57 -4.60 -11.28
CA SER A 108 3.52 -4.37 -12.37
C SER A 108 4.86 -5.05 -12.06
N GLU A 109 5.65 -5.35 -13.10
CA GLU A 109 7.03 -5.82 -12.94
C GLU A 109 7.92 -4.80 -12.23
N GLN A 110 7.60 -3.50 -12.34
CA GLN A 110 8.37 -2.41 -11.74
C GLN A 110 7.93 -2.07 -10.31
N VAL A 111 6.92 -2.76 -9.77
CA VAL A 111 6.33 -2.48 -8.45
C VAL A 111 7.36 -2.38 -7.33
N TYR A 112 8.41 -3.21 -7.36
CA TYR A 112 9.43 -3.24 -6.32
C TYR A 112 10.19 -1.92 -6.23
N GLN A 113 10.37 -1.18 -7.33
CA GLN A 113 11.02 0.14 -7.37
C GLN A 113 10.22 1.21 -6.63
N HIS A 114 8.91 1.01 -6.50
CA HIS A 114 7.98 1.86 -5.77
C HIS A 114 7.64 1.33 -4.38
N THR A 115 8.15 0.15 -3.99
CA THR A 115 7.78 -0.51 -2.74
C THR A 115 8.80 -0.26 -1.63
N MET A 116 8.30 -0.06 -0.41
CA MET A 116 9.08 -0.14 0.82
C MET A 116 8.36 -0.98 1.88
N VAL A 117 9.14 -1.61 2.76
CA VAL A 117 8.64 -2.44 3.85
C VAL A 117 8.53 -1.60 5.12
N LEU A 118 7.41 -1.71 5.84
CA LEU A 118 7.22 -1.16 7.17
C LEU A 118 6.96 -2.29 8.16
N SER A 119 7.79 -2.38 9.20
CA SER A 119 7.60 -3.32 10.30
C SER A 119 7.03 -2.61 11.53
N THR A 120 6.06 -3.23 12.20
CA THR A 120 5.29 -2.61 13.30
C THR A 120 5.71 -3.07 14.70
N GLN A 121 6.77 -3.87 14.82
CA GLN A 121 7.26 -4.44 16.08
C GLN A 121 8.77 -4.32 16.21
N GLU A 122 9.23 -4.02 17.43
CA GLU A 122 10.64 -4.00 17.81
C GLU A 122 11.09 -5.42 18.15
N THR A 123 11.91 -6.03 17.30
CA THR A 123 12.66 -7.22 17.71
C THR A 123 14.10 -7.12 17.26
N THR A 124 14.95 -7.94 17.91
CA THR A 124 16.40 -7.97 17.68
C THR A 124 16.81 -8.81 16.48
N GLU A 125 15.91 -9.63 15.92
CA GLU A 125 16.25 -10.59 14.86
C GLU A 125 15.19 -10.58 13.75
N THR A 126 15.59 -10.17 12.53
CA THR A 126 14.78 -10.27 11.31
C THR A 126 14.85 -11.69 10.76
N SER A 127 13.70 -12.28 10.42
CA SER A 127 13.69 -13.56 9.70
C SER A 127 14.36 -13.42 8.33
N ASP A 128 14.98 -14.50 7.84
CA ASP A 128 15.59 -14.54 6.51
C ASP A 128 14.58 -14.20 5.41
N VAL A 129 13.32 -14.58 5.62
CA VAL A 129 12.20 -14.29 4.71
C VAL A 129 11.95 -12.78 4.62
N LEU A 130 11.83 -12.10 5.76
CA LEU A 130 11.63 -10.65 5.79
C LEU A 130 12.82 -9.92 5.14
N GLN A 131 14.05 -10.38 5.41
CA GLN A 131 15.26 -9.84 4.79
C GLN A 131 15.25 -9.98 3.27
N ASN A 132 14.80 -11.12 2.74
CA ASN A 132 14.68 -11.33 1.30
C ASN A 132 13.69 -10.33 0.67
N ILE A 133 12.52 -10.12 1.30
CA ILE A 133 11.54 -9.13 0.82
C ILE A 133 12.12 -7.71 0.85
N ILE A 134 12.82 -7.34 1.93
CA ILE A 134 13.48 -6.04 2.06
C ILE A 134 14.54 -5.85 0.96
N GLN A 135 15.34 -6.87 0.66
CA GLN A 135 16.34 -6.83 -0.40
C GLN A 135 15.71 -6.61 -1.78
N LYS A 136 14.60 -7.30 -2.09
CA LYS A 136 13.83 -7.08 -3.33
C LYS A 136 13.28 -5.65 -3.42
N CYS A 137 12.94 -5.04 -2.29
CA CYS A 137 12.51 -3.64 -2.20
C CYS A 137 13.69 -2.64 -2.12
N ALA A 138 14.85 -3.00 -2.67
CA ALA A 138 16.08 -2.19 -2.68
C ALA A 138 16.53 -1.73 -1.28
N ASN A 139 16.35 -2.60 -0.27
CA ASN A 139 16.66 -2.32 1.14
C ASN A 139 15.87 -1.15 1.74
N ARG A 140 14.72 -0.80 1.16
CA ARG A 140 13.83 0.23 1.72
C ARG A 140 12.98 -0.38 2.82
N HIS A 141 13.41 -0.15 4.06
CA HIS A 141 12.73 -0.63 5.26
C HIS A 141 12.62 0.46 6.29
N PHE A 142 11.48 0.51 6.98
CA PHE A 142 11.26 1.37 8.14
C PHE A 142 10.69 0.55 9.29
N SER A 143 11.31 0.64 10.46
CA SER A 143 10.78 0.05 11.69
C SER A 143 10.00 1.11 12.45
N LEU A 144 8.68 0.91 12.55
CA LEU A 144 7.78 1.84 13.23
C LEU A 144 7.85 1.64 14.75
N GLN A 145 8.44 2.61 15.42
CA GLN A 145 8.62 2.68 16.87
C GLN A 145 7.70 3.74 17.48
N ARG A 146 7.57 3.73 18.81
CA ARG A 146 6.79 4.76 19.52
C ARG A 146 7.35 6.17 19.36
N SER A 147 8.66 6.29 19.21
CA SER A 147 9.38 7.55 19.00
C SER A 147 9.47 7.95 17.53
N SER A 148 8.98 7.13 16.60
CA SER A 148 9.03 7.46 15.17
C SER A 148 8.17 8.67 14.85
N SER A 149 8.66 9.50 13.94
CA SER A 149 7.91 10.64 13.42
C SER A 149 7.32 10.30 12.05
N PRO A 150 6.09 10.72 11.71
CA PRO A 150 5.56 10.59 10.35
C PRO A 150 6.46 11.26 9.30
N GLU A 151 7.23 12.27 9.70
CA GLU A 151 8.25 12.96 8.92
C GLU A 151 9.36 12.04 8.41
N ASP A 152 9.78 11.06 9.21
CA ASP A 152 10.84 10.13 8.81
C ASP A 152 10.36 9.24 7.66
N LEU A 153 9.10 8.80 7.72
CA LEU A 153 8.44 8.11 6.61
C LEU A 153 8.29 9.00 5.39
N LEU A 154 7.95 10.27 5.57
CA LEU A 154 7.81 11.21 4.46
C LEU A 154 9.13 11.34 3.67
N LEU A 155 10.27 11.40 4.35
CA LEU A 155 11.58 11.45 3.70
C LEU A 155 11.84 10.20 2.84
N MET A 156 11.53 9.01 3.37
CA MET A 156 11.65 7.75 2.62
C MET A 156 10.74 7.74 1.39
N PHE A 157 9.51 8.26 1.50
CA PHE A 157 8.61 8.37 0.35
C PHE A 157 9.13 9.34 -0.70
N GLU A 158 9.69 10.49 -0.29
CA GLU A 158 10.29 11.45 -1.20
C GLU A 158 11.53 10.89 -1.91
N GLU A 159 12.34 10.08 -1.21
CA GLU A 159 13.47 9.38 -1.81
C GLU A 159 13.02 8.37 -2.87
N ILE A 160 11.98 7.57 -2.61
CA ILE A 160 11.41 6.65 -3.60
C ILE A 160 10.94 7.42 -4.84
N VAL A 161 10.20 8.51 -4.64
CA VAL A 161 9.72 9.35 -5.76
C VAL A 161 10.88 9.93 -6.54
N LYS A 162 11.92 10.40 -5.86
CA LYS A 162 13.12 10.95 -6.50
C LYS A 162 13.89 9.88 -7.28
N MET A 163 14.06 8.69 -6.74
CA MET A 163 14.74 7.57 -7.41
C MET A 163 14.00 7.08 -8.66
N ASN A 164 12.70 7.31 -8.73
CA ASN A 164 11.87 7.03 -9.91
C ASN A 164 11.65 8.29 -10.78
N ASP A 165 12.50 9.31 -10.67
CA ASP A 165 12.43 10.56 -11.45
C ASP A 165 11.08 11.30 -11.37
N GLY A 166 10.36 11.14 -10.26
CA GLY A 166 9.02 11.70 -10.05
C GLY A 166 7.88 10.87 -10.68
N HIS A 167 8.19 9.78 -11.37
CA HIS A 167 7.19 8.92 -11.99
C HIS A 167 6.40 8.15 -10.92
N HIS A 168 5.17 7.82 -11.28
CA HIS A 168 4.33 6.91 -10.51
C HIS A 168 4.37 5.53 -11.16
N LEU A 169 4.02 4.51 -10.39
CA LEU A 169 3.89 3.16 -10.90
C LEU A 169 2.81 3.11 -11.99
N GLU A 170 3.14 2.52 -13.13
CA GLU A 170 2.20 2.22 -14.20
C GLU A 170 1.70 0.77 -14.07
N CYS A 171 0.41 0.57 -14.30
CA CYS A 171 -0.19 -0.77 -14.24
C CYS A 171 0.25 -1.59 -15.46
N ALA A 172 0.64 -2.85 -15.26
CA ALA A 172 0.97 -3.75 -16.35
C ALA A 172 -0.22 -4.04 -17.30
N GLU A 173 -1.46 -3.90 -16.82
CA GLU A 173 -2.69 -4.09 -17.61
C GLU A 173 -3.42 -2.76 -17.86
N ALA A 174 -2.78 -1.82 -18.56
CA ALA A 174 -3.38 -0.54 -18.95
C ALA A 174 -4.75 -0.69 -19.65
N ALA A 175 -4.97 -1.80 -20.37
CA ALA A 175 -6.21 -2.08 -21.09
C ALA A 175 -7.45 -2.31 -20.20
N GLN A 176 -7.29 -2.73 -18.93
CA GLN A 176 -8.41 -3.11 -18.06
C GLN A 176 -8.77 -2.04 -17.03
N CYS A 177 -7.91 -1.03 -16.82
CA CYS A 177 -8.22 0.10 -15.96
C CYS A 177 -9.24 1.08 -16.61
N PHE A 178 -9.32 1.10 -17.95
CA PHE A 178 -10.29 1.91 -18.71
C PHE A 178 -11.75 1.48 -18.45
N THR A 179 -12.02 0.18 -18.32
CA THR A 179 -13.38 -0.35 -18.14
C THR A 179 -13.99 0.09 -16.79
N MET A 180 -13.18 0.21 -15.74
CA MET A 180 -13.64 0.67 -14.42
C MET A 180 -13.93 2.18 -14.40
N LYS A 181 -13.14 3.00 -15.13
CA LYS A 181 -13.41 4.44 -15.32
C LYS A 181 -14.79 4.70 -15.92
N GLN A 182 -15.27 3.82 -16.79
CA GLN A 182 -16.63 3.91 -17.35
C GLN A 182 -17.69 3.50 -16.33
N GLN A 183 -17.54 2.35 -15.67
CA GLN A 183 -18.55 1.82 -14.74
C GLN A 183 -18.77 2.67 -13.47
N ILE A 184 -17.72 3.33 -12.94
CA ILE A 184 -17.86 4.19 -11.76
C ILE A 184 -18.40 5.58 -12.13
N THR A 185 -18.06 6.10 -13.31
CA THR A 185 -18.69 7.32 -13.84
C THR A 185 -20.20 7.10 -14.01
N GLU A 186 -20.61 5.95 -14.57
CA GLU A 186 -22.02 5.57 -14.71
C GLU A 186 -22.74 5.39 -13.36
N ARG A 187 -22.07 4.88 -12.31
CA ARG A 187 -22.66 4.80 -10.96
C ARG A 187 -22.85 6.16 -10.30
N ARG A 188 -21.96 7.13 -10.53
CA ARG A 188 -22.10 8.49 -9.99
C ARG A 188 -23.24 9.27 -10.63
N GLU A 189 -23.51 9.05 -11.92
CA GLU A 189 -24.67 9.67 -12.59
C GLU A 189 -26.03 9.10 -12.11
N CYS A 190 -26.04 7.94 -11.44
CA CYS A 190 -27.26 7.36 -10.86
C CYS A 190 -27.58 7.85 -9.44
N GLU A 191 -26.64 8.52 -8.75
CA GLU A 191 -26.82 9.02 -7.37
C GLU A 191 -27.27 10.50 -7.31
N ASP A 192 -27.32 11.20 -8.46
CA ASP A 192 -27.74 12.61 -8.59
C ASP A 192 -29.17 12.79 -9.16
N ILE A 193 -30.05 11.78 -9.08
CA ILE A 193 -31.47 11.84 -9.51
C ILE A 193 -32.44 11.76 -8.33
#